data_AF-A0A3B8XHX3-F1
#
_entry.id   AF-A0A3B8XHX3-F1
#
_cell.length_a   1.000
_cell.length_b   1.000
_cell.length_c   1.000
_cell.angle_alpha   90.00
_cell.angle_beta   90.00
_cell.angle_gamma   90.00
#
_symmetry.space_group_name_H-M   'P 1'
#
loop_
_entity.id
_entity.type
_entity.pdbx_description
1 polymer ?
#
loop_
_entity_poly.entity_id
_entity_poly.type
_entity_poly.pdbx_seq_one_letter_code
_entity_poly.pdbx_strand_id
1 'polypeptide(L)'
;MGEITYRHGWRQRDRRIEQDAIAAWEAHGALPQDVTPEERAQEICCAAYDGDRLAAISTVEIKPCRPLRNRRFGYLRVFTLPEYEGREIAIGLAIHCRDALEAWSKDNPDEKLCGMAAIYHSPKLGPTPVGKSGLTLIGYTPEGYQHRVVWFRHVRV
;
A
#
# COMPACT_ATOMS: atom_id res chain seq x y z
N MET A 1 24.06 -4.36 3.96
CA MET A 1 22.73 -3.75 3.81
C MET A 1 22.52 -2.80 4.96
N GLY A 2 21.98 -1.61 4.71
CA GLY A 2 21.81 -0.54 5.67
C GLY A 2 20.42 -0.48 6.30
N GLU A 3 20.17 0.63 6.99
CA GLU A 3 18.90 1.01 7.59
C GLU A 3 17.87 1.34 6.51
N ILE A 4 16.64 0.82 6.67
CA ILE A 4 15.53 1.10 5.75
C ILE A 4 14.87 2.42 6.14
N THR A 5 14.82 3.35 5.19
CA THR A 5 14.12 4.63 5.34
C THR A 5 12.86 4.64 4.49
N TYR A 6 11.82 5.34 4.94
CA TYR A 6 10.54 5.44 4.24
C TYR A 6 10.32 6.87 3.76
N ARG A 7 9.91 7.04 2.50
CA ARG A 7 9.59 8.32 1.88
C ARG A 7 8.14 8.32 1.42
N HIS A 8 7.43 9.39 1.73
CA HIS A 8 6.04 9.59 1.30
C HIS A 8 6.02 10.09 -0.15
N GLY A 9 5.13 9.53 -0.97
CA GLY A 9 4.87 9.96 -2.35
C GLY A 9 3.39 10.28 -2.63
N TRP A 10 2.50 10.04 -1.66
CA TRP A 10 1.06 10.21 -1.83
C TRP A 10 0.70 11.62 -2.29
N ARG A 11 0.21 11.73 -3.54
CA ARG A 11 -0.17 13.00 -4.21
C ARG A 11 0.95 14.04 -4.31
N GLN A 12 2.22 13.68 -4.10
CA GLN A 12 3.35 14.62 -4.16
C GLN A 12 3.98 14.73 -5.56
N ARG A 13 3.79 13.72 -6.42
CA ARG A 13 4.42 13.65 -7.75
C ARG A 13 5.95 13.79 -7.67
N ASP A 14 6.56 13.10 -6.69
CA ASP A 14 8.01 13.09 -6.52
C ASP A 14 8.65 12.32 -7.68
N ARG A 15 9.29 13.06 -8.59
CA ARG A 15 9.92 12.51 -9.79
C ARG A 15 10.95 11.44 -9.50
N ARG A 16 11.70 11.55 -8.40
CA ARG A 16 12.72 10.54 -8.07
C ARG A 16 12.04 9.22 -7.70
N ILE A 17 11.02 9.28 -6.84
CA ILE A 17 10.28 8.08 -6.44
C ILE A 17 9.56 7.46 -7.66
N GLU A 18 8.95 8.27 -8.51
CA GLU A 18 8.28 7.80 -9.74
C GLU A 18 9.29 7.09 -10.67
N GLN A 19 10.45 7.69 -10.94
CA GLN A 19 11.49 7.11 -11.79
C GLN A 19 12.04 5.81 -11.23
N ASP A 20 12.37 5.78 -9.93
CA ASP A 20 12.89 4.58 -9.27
C ASP A 20 11.85 3.44 -9.31
N ALA A 21 10.57 3.76 -9.07
CA ALA A 21 9.49 2.79 -9.11
C ALA A 21 9.24 2.22 -10.51
N ILE A 22 9.21 3.07 -11.54
CA ILE A 22 9.04 2.66 -12.93
C ILE A 22 10.18 1.71 -13.33
N ALA A 23 11.43 2.11 -13.09
CA ALA A 23 12.58 1.27 -13.41
C ALA A 23 12.53 -0.09 -12.69
N ALA A 24 12.12 -0.11 -11.41
CA ALA A 24 11.96 -1.34 -10.66
C ALA A 24 10.83 -2.24 -11.22
N TRP A 25 9.71 -1.66 -11.62
CA TRP A 25 8.59 -2.43 -12.17
C TRP A 25 8.91 -3.03 -13.53
N GLU A 26 9.57 -2.27 -14.41
CA GLU A 26 10.00 -2.73 -15.73
C GLU A 26 11.03 -3.85 -15.62
N ALA A 27 12.06 -3.66 -14.78
CA ALA A 27 13.13 -4.65 -14.60
C ALA A 27 12.61 -6.01 -14.08
N HIS A 28 11.51 -6.00 -13.33
CA HIS A 28 10.94 -7.21 -12.71
C HIS A 28 9.65 -7.70 -13.37
N GLY A 29 9.13 -7.02 -14.40
CA GLY A 29 7.83 -7.35 -15.00
C GLY A 29 6.70 -7.33 -13.98
N ALA A 30 6.74 -6.39 -13.04
CA ALA A 30 5.89 -6.40 -11.83
C ALA A 30 4.45 -5.90 -12.07
N LEU A 31 4.16 -5.36 -13.26
CA LEU A 31 2.86 -4.80 -13.60
C LEU A 31 2.08 -5.72 -14.54
N PRO A 32 0.74 -5.75 -14.43
CA PRO A 32 -0.13 -6.34 -15.44
C PRO A 32 0.10 -5.75 -16.83
N GLN A 33 -0.23 -6.51 -17.88
CA GLN A 33 -0.03 -6.09 -19.28
C GLN A 33 -0.87 -4.87 -19.68
N ASP A 34 -1.97 -4.60 -18.99
CA ASP A 34 -2.92 -3.53 -19.24
C ASP A 34 -2.67 -2.26 -18.42
N VAL A 35 -1.58 -2.21 -17.64
CA VAL A 35 -1.24 -1.07 -16.78
C VAL A 35 0.12 -0.51 -17.17
N THR A 36 0.15 0.77 -17.55
CA THR A 36 1.43 1.44 -17.79
C THR A 36 2.13 1.80 -16.48
N PRO A 37 3.47 1.80 -16.44
CA PRO A 37 4.22 2.25 -15.27
C PRO A 37 3.87 3.69 -14.85
N GLU A 38 3.61 4.58 -15.80
CA GLU A 38 3.27 5.98 -15.56
C GLU A 38 1.90 6.14 -14.90
N GLU A 39 0.91 5.34 -15.32
CA GLU A 39 -0.39 5.29 -14.67
C GLU A 39 -0.28 4.76 -13.24
N ARG A 40 0.49 3.68 -13.04
CA ARG A 40 0.71 3.12 -11.70
C ARG A 40 1.49 4.08 -10.80
N ALA A 41 2.41 4.86 -11.35
CA ALA A 41 3.19 5.84 -10.61
C ALA A 41 2.31 6.90 -9.93
N GLN A 42 1.13 7.20 -10.50
CA GLN A 42 0.17 8.13 -9.91
C GLN A 42 -0.46 7.62 -8.60
N GLU A 43 -0.43 6.29 -8.39
CA GLU A 43 -0.94 5.64 -7.19
C GLU A 43 0.10 5.55 -6.07
N ILE A 44 1.36 5.98 -6.30
CA ILE A 44 2.42 5.83 -5.31
C ILE A 44 2.05 6.52 -4.00
N CYS A 45 2.12 5.77 -2.90
CA CYS A 45 1.84 6.26 -1.57
C CYS A 45 3.12 6.45 -0.76
N CYS A 46 3.96 5.43 -0.68
CA CYS A 46 5.26 5.46 -0.02
C CYS A 46 6.29 4.56 -0.74
N ALA A 47 7.56 4.89 -0.61
CA ALA A 47 8.69 4.07 -1.05
C ALA A 47 9.65 3.81 0.11
N ALA A 48 10.29 2.65 0.10
CA ALA A 48 11.31 2.26 1.07
C ALA A 48 12.67 2.22 0.37
N TYR A 49 13.70 2.75 1.03
CA TYR A 49 15.05 2.85 0.50
C TYR A 49 16.08 2.29 1.49
N ASP A 50 17.11 1.60 0.97
CA ASP A 50 18.36 1.26 1.65
C ASP A 50 19.45 2.19 1.12
N GLY A 51 19.72 3.27 1.86
CA GLY A 51 20.51 4.40 1.33
C GLY A 51 19.80 5.06 0.14
N ASP A 52 20.43 5.05 -1.02
CA ASP A 52 19.86 5.58 -2.27
C ASP A 52 19.17 4.51 -3.13
N ARG A 53 19.25 3.24 -2.74
CA ARG A 53 18.65 2.12 -3.50
C ARG A 53 17.21 1.90 -3.07
N LEU A 54 16.31 1.88 -4.05
CA LEU A 54 14.93 1.50 -3.81
C LEU A 54 14.88 0.05 -3.33
N ALA A 55 14.11 -0.21 -2.27
CA ALA A 55 13.92 -1.54 -1.68
C ALA A 55 12.49 -2.06 -1.87
N ALA A 56 11.50 -1.16 -1.78
CA ALA A 56 10.09 -1.50 -2.00
C ALA A 56 9.26 -0.26 -2.33
N ILE A 57 8.12 -0.46 -2.97
CA ILE A 57 7.17 0.58 -3.36
C ILE A 57 5.78 0.16 -2.92
N SER A 58 5.02 1.13 -2.42
CA SER A 58 3.59 0.97 -2.16
C SER A 58 2.77 1.88 -3.05
N THR A 59 1.66 1.35 -3.54
CA THR A 59 0.66 2.08 -4.31
C THR A 59 -0.72 1.92 -3.68
N VAL A 60 -1.58 2.91 -3.85
CA VAL A 60 -2.91 2.95 -3.25
C VAL A 60 -3.95 3.38 -4.30
N GLU A 61 -4.95 2.54 -4.48
CA GLU A 61 -6.15 2.83 -5.27
C GLU A 61 -7.32 3.08 -4.32
N ILE A 62 -7.99 4.23 -4.41
CA ILE A 62 -9.21 4.49 -3.62
C ILE A 62 -10.42 3.88 -4.30
N LYS A 63 -11.07 2.92 -3.65
CA LYS A 63 -12.30 2.29 -4.17
C LYS A 63 -13.26 1.82 -3.08
N PRO A 64 -14.53 1.52 -3.44
CA PRO A 64 -15.50 0.97 -2.50
C PRO A 64 -15.11 -0.43 -1.98
N CYS A 65 -15.26 -0.65 -0.69
CA CYS A 65 -15.15 -1.95 -0.04
C CYS A 65 -16.55 -2.56 0.13
N ARG A 66 -16.92 -3.52 -0.74
CA ARG A 66 -18.27 -4.12 -0.76
C ARG A 66 -18.71 -4.71 0.59
N PRO A 67 -17.89 -5.52 1.29
CA PRO A 67 -18.27 -6.07 2.60
C PRO A 67 -18.59 -5.02 3.67
N LEU A 68 -18.08 -3.79 3.50
CA LEU A 68 -18.25 -2.69 4.45
C LEU A 68 -19.25 -1.64 3.94
N ARG A 69 -20.34 -2.11 3.32
CA ARG A 69 -21.43 -1.28 2.77
C ARG A 69 -20.94 -0.24 1.75
N ASN A 70 -19.99 -0.64 0.89
CA ASN A 70 -19.40 0.22 -0.15
C ASN A 70 -18.71 1.49 0.36
N ARG A 71 -18.29 1.54 1.63
CA ARG A 71 -17.42 2.62 2.14
C ARG A 71 -16.09 2.65 1.37
N ARG A 72 -15.51 3.83 1.18
CA ARG A 72 -14.28 4.01 0.40
C ARG A 72 -13.04 3.70 1.24
N PHE A 73 -12.16 2.88 0.71
CA PHE A 73 -10.88 2.52 1.32
C PHE A 73 -9.75 2.69 0.32
N GLY A 74 -8.56 3.03 0.82
CA GLY A 74 -7.33 3.00 0.03
C GLY A 74 -6.80 1.58 -0.03
N TYR A 75 -6.90 0.94 -1.19
CA TYR A 75 -6.41 -0.41 -1.41
C TYR A 75 -4.90 -0.39 -1.67
N LEU A 76 -4.16 -0.75 -0.63
CA LEU A 76 -2.72 -0.86 -0.61
C LEU A 76 -2.26 -2.07 -1.44
N ARG A 77 -1.30 -1.81 -2.32
CA ARG A 77 -0.42 -2.80 -2.95
C ARG A 77 1.01 -2.51 -2.53
N VAL A 78 1.80 -3.56 -2.30
CA VAL A 78 3.23 -3.44 -2.01
C VAL A 78 3.99 -4.35 -2.96
N PHE A 79 5.01 -3.78 -3.60
CA PHE A 79 6.02 -4.50 -4.36
C PHE A 79 7.35 -4.36 -3.62
N THR A 80 7.92 -5.46 -3.14
CA THR A 80 9.23 -5.50 -2.49
C THR A 80 10.20 -6.15 -3.46
N LEU A 81 11.37 -5.55 -3.67
CA LEU A 81 12.37 -6.15 -4.53
C LEU A 81 12.87 -7.47 -3.92
N PRO A 82 13.17 -8.50 -4.73
CA PRO A 82 13.52 -9.83 -4.24
C PRO A 82 14.66 -9.86 -3.22
N GLU A 83 15.69 -9.04 -3.39
CA GLU A 83 16.84 -8.97 -2.48
C GLU A 83 16.49 -8.38 -1.09
N TYR A 84 15.31 -7.78 -0.94
CA TYR A 84 14.81 -7.19 0.30
C TYR A 84 13.64 -7.97 0.93
N GLU A 85 13.26 -9.12 0.36
CA GLU A 85 12.22 -9.98 0.93
C GLU A 85 12.58 -10.45 2.35
N GLY A 86 11.54 -10.71 3.17
CA GLY A 86 11.71 -11.22 4.54
C GLY A 86 12.15 -10.16 5.58
N ARG A 87 12.39 -8.91 5.20
CA ARG A 87 12.83 -7.83 6.10
C ARG A 87 11.70 -6.99 6.72
N GLU A 88 10.47 -7.50 6.71
CA GLU A 88 9.28 -6.79 7.21
C GLU A 88 9.01 -5.39 6.59
N ILE A 89 9.66 -5.05 5.46
CA ILE A 89 9.52 -3.74 4.80
C ILE A 89 8.07 -3.45 4.40
N ALA A 90 7.33 -4.48 3.97
CA ALA A 90 5.91 -4.34 3.65
C ALA A 90 5.06 -3.93 4.86
N ILE A 91 5.44 -4.33 6.08
CA ILE A 91 4.76 -3.90 7.31
C ILE A 91 5.03 -2.42 7.56
N GLY A 92 6.28 -1.98 7.43
CA GLY A 92 6.65 -0.57 7.55
C GLY A 92 5.94 0.29 6.51
N LEU A 93 5.94 -0.12 5.24
CA LEU A 93 5.21 0.57 4.18
C LEU A 93 3.71 0.67 4.49
N ALA A 94 3.08 -0.39 4.98
CA ALA A 94 1.67 -0.35 5.36
C ALA A 94 1.40 0.66 6.49
N ILE A 95 2.29 0.76 7.48
CA ILE A 95 2.18 1.74 8.57
C ILE A 95 2.31 3.17 8.02
N HIS A 96 3.35 3.45 7.23
CA HIS A 96 3.58 4.78 6.64
C HIS A 96 2.47 5.18 5.65
N CYS A 97 1.94 4.23 4.88
CA CYS A 97 0.80 4.46 4.00
C CYS A 97 -0.46 4.83 4.78
N ARG A 98 -0.78 4.07 5.84
CA ARG A 98 -1.92 4.36 6.70
C ARG A 98 -1.83 5.78 7.25
N ASP A 99 -0.66 6.16 7.79
CA ASP A 99 -0.48 7.47 8.41
C ASP A 99 -0.59 8.60 7.37
N ALA A 100 -0.04 8.42 6.17
CA ALA A 100 -0.17 9.38 5.06
C ALA A 100 -1.61 9.53 4.57
N LEU A 101 -2.32 8.41 4.37
CA LEU A 101 -3.71 8.43 3.92
C LEU A 101 -4.66 8.96 5.00
N GLU A 102 -4.40 8.68 6.28
CA GLU A 102 -5.19 9.20 7.40
C GLU A 102 -5.04 10.71 7.52
N ALA A 103 -3.82 11.23 7.43
CA ALA A 103 -3.57 12.67 7.41
C ALA A 103 -4.30 13.33 6.24
N TRP A 104 -4.11 12.81 5.02
CA TRP A 104 -4.79 13.34 3.83
C TRP A 104 -6.32 13.27 3.93
N SER A 105 -6.88 12.19 4.47
CA SER A 105 -8.33 12.02 4.66
C SER A 105 -8.92 13.08 5.60
N LYS A 106 -8.18 13.52 6.63
CA LYS A 106 -8.63 14.60 7.53
C LYS A 106 -8.74 15.93 6.80
N ASP A 107 -7.80 16.21 5.91
CA ASP A 107 -7.78 17.44 5.12
C ASP A 107 -8.72 17.39 3.90
N ASN A 108 -9.22 16.21 3.54
CA ASN A 108 -10.06 15.97 2.36
C ASN A 108 -11.33 15.16 2.72
N PRO A 109 -12.22 15.69 3.58
CA PRO A 109 -13.38 14.94 4.08
C PRO A 109 -14.37 14.54 2.98
N ASP A 110 -14.46 15.31 1.89
CA ASP A 110 -15.37 15.04 0.76
C ASP A 110 -15.04 13.74 0.00
N GLU A 111 -13.79 13.28 0.11
CA GLU A 111 -13.34 12.02 -0.47
C GLU A 111 -13.87 10.80 0.29
N LYS A 112 -14.42 11.01 1.50
CA LYS A 112 -15.07 9.99 2.34
C LYS A 112 -14.20 8.75 2.55
N LEU A 113 -12.88 8.93 2.58
CA LEU A 113 -11.92 7.85 2.74
C LEU A 113 -11.93 7.37 4.20
N CYS A 114 -12.44 6.16 4.42
CA CYS A 114 -12.68 5.62 5.76
C CYS A 114 -11.47 4.91 6.37
N GLY A 115 -10.50 4.52 5.55
CA GLY A 115 -9.40 3.69 6.00
C GLY A 115 -8.54 3.17 4.85
N MET A 116 -7.70 2.20 5.19
CA MET A 116 -6.85 1.47 4.25
C MET A 116 -7.24 -0.01 4.23
N ALA A 117 -7.20 -0.62 3.05
CA ALA A 117 -7.48 -2.03 2.84
C ALA A 117 -6.32 -2.70 2.11
N ALA A 118 -6.21 -4.03 2.22
CA ALA A 118 -5.26 -4.82 1.45
C ALA A 118 -5.83 -6.23 1.18
N ILE A 119 -5.44 -6.81 0.04
CA ILE A 119 -5.69 -8.20 -0.30
C ILE A 119 -4.36 -8.95 -0.25
N TYR A 120 -4.24 -9.91 0.67
CA TYR A 120 -3.03 -10.71 0.80
C TYR A 120 -3.08 -11.92 -0.13
N HIS A 121 -2.33 -11.83 -1.22
CA HIS A 121 -2.23 -12.90 -2.22
C HIS A 121 -1.27 -14.03 -1.81
N SER A 122 -0.32 -13.73 -0.91
CA SER A 122 0.61 -14.73 -0.39
C SER A 122 0.06 -15.39 0.86
N PRO A 123 0.01 -16.74 0.93
CA PRO A 123 -0.41 -17.46 2.14
C PRO A 123 0.57 -17.29 3.31
N LYS A 124 1.79 -16.78 3.05
CA LYS A 124 2.77 -16.46 4.10
C LYS A 124 2.38 -15.22 4.91
N LEU A 125 1.45 -14.41 4.42
CA LEU A 125 1.02 -13.17 5.06
C LEU A 125 -0.19 -13.40 5.97
N GLY A 126 -0.24 -12.64 7.06
CA GLY A 126 -1.41 -12.60 7.93
C GLY A 126 -1.70 -13.90 8.71
N PRO A 127 -0.73 -14.45 9.47
CA PRO A 127 -0.97 -15.63 10.31
C PRO A 127 -1.93 -15.34 11.48
N THR A 128 -2.14 -14.07 11.82
CA THR A 128 -3.01 -13.62 12.92
C THR A 128 -4.15 -12.74 12.39
N PRO A 129 -5.33 -12.73 13.04
CA PRO A 129 -6.46 -11.89 12.61
C PRO A 129 -6.12 -10.39 12.54
N VAL A 130 -5.29 -9.90 13.46
CA VAL A 130 -4.74 -8.54 13.42
C VAL A 130 -3.26 -8.62 13.10
N GLY A 131 -2.84 -8.04 11.98
CA GLY A 131 -1.43 -8.03 11.57
C GLY A 131 -0.62 -6.96 12.30
N LYS A 132 0.72 -7.06 12.22
CA LYS A 132 1.64 -6.08 12.85
C LYS A 132 1.44 -4.64 12.36
N SER A 133 0.94 -4.45 11.13
CA SER A 133 0.61 -3.12 10.58
C SER A 133 -0.72 -2.55 11.12
N GLY A 134 -1.47 -3.33 11.90
CA GLY A 134 -2.82 -2.99 12.37
C GLY A 134 -3.95 -3.38 11.40
N LEU A 135 -3.62 -3.93 10.23
CA LEU A 135 -4.62 -4.46 9.28
C LEU A 135 -5.33 -5.71 9.88
N THR A 136 -6.64 -5.60 10.05
CA THR A 136 -7.51 -6.63 10.61
C THR A 136 -8.24 -7.39 9.52
N LEU A 137 -8.25 -8.72 9.62
CA LEU A 137 -9.02 -9.62 8.75
C LEU A 137 -10.52 -9.36 8.88
N ILE A 138 -11.18 -9.13 7.74
CA ILE A 138 -12.64 -8.95 7.66
C ILE A 138 -13.33 -10.05 6.85
N GLY A 139 -12.56 -10.97 6.27
CA GLY A 139 -13.07 -12.06 5.45
C GLY A 139 -12.10 -12.40 4.32
N TYR A 140 -12.64 -13.06 3.30
CA TYR A 140 -11.87 -13.56 2.16
C TYR A 140 -12.51 -13.11 0.85
N THR A 141 -11.69 -12.93 -0.18
CA THR A 141 -12.19 -12.77 -1.56
C THR A 141 -12.76 -14.10 -2.08
N PRO A 142 -13.54 -14.11 -3.17
CA PRO A 142 -14.02 -15.35 -3.79
C PRO A 142 -12.91 -16.35 -4.14
N GLU A 143 -11.71 -15.85 -4.44
CA GLU A 143 -10.51 -16.62 -4.76
C GLU A 143 -9.78 -17.14 -3.51
N GLY A 144 -10.28 -16.84 -2.30
CA GLY A 144 -9.72 -17.31 -1.05
C GLY A 144 -8.61 -16.44 -0.45
N TYR A 145 -8.37 -15.23 -0.99
CA TYR A 145 -7.36 -14.32 -0.45
C TYR A 145 -7.88 -13.55 0.76
N GLN A 146 -7.02 -13.30 1.75
CA GLN A 146 -7.43 -12.54 2.93
C GLN A 146 -7.70 -11.09 2.58
N HIS A 147 -8.89 -10.60 2.93
CA HIS A 147 -9.27 -9.19 2.82
C HIS A 147 -9.12 -8.55 4.20
N ARG A 148 -8.25 -7.55 4.30
CA ARG A 148 -7.93 -6.89 5.56
C ARG A 148 -8.12 -5.39 5.47
N VAL A 149 -8.50 -4.77 6.57
CA VAL A 149 -8.70 -3.31 6.66
C VAL A 149 -8.16 -2.74 7.96
N VAL A 150 -7.91 -1.44 7.95
CA VAL A 150 -7.71 -0.62 9.14
C VAL A 150 -8.51 0.66 8.94
N TRP A 151 -9.28 1.05 9.95
CA TRP A 151 -10.07 2.28 9.95
C TRP A 151 -9.21 3.45 10.42
N PHE A 152 -9.44 4.64 9.87
CA PHE A 152 -8.82 5.86 10.37
C PHE A 152 -9.49 6.32 11.66
N ARG A 153 -8.72 6.93 12.58
CA ARG A 153 -9.18 7.21 13.95
C ARG A 153 -10.29 8.26 14.01
N HIS A 154 -10.31 9.19 13.05
CA HIS A 154 -11.33 10.24 12.97
C HIS A 154 -12.65 9.76 12.39
N VAL A 155 -12.69 8.59 11.77
CA VAL A 155 -13.90 8.06 11.14
C VAL A 155 -14.89 7.58 12.20
N ARG A 156 -16.18 7.77 11.92
CA ARG A 156 -17.31 7.29 12.73
C ARG A 156 -18.19 6.42 11.83
N VAL A 157 -18.64 5.28 12.35
CA VAL A 157 -19.30 4.20 11.59
C VAL A 157 -20.73 3.95 11.98
#